data_AF-A0A6A6UYX6-F1
#
_entry.id   AF-A0A6A6UYX6-F1
#
_cell.length_a   1.000
_cell.length_b   1.000
_cell.length_c   1.000
_cell.angle_alpha   90.00
_cell.angle_beta   90.00
_cell.angle_gamma   90.00
#
_symmetry.space_group_name_H-M   'P 1'
#
loop_
_entity.id
_entity.type
_entity.pdbx_description
1 polymer ?
#
loop_
_entity_poly.entity_id
_entity_poly.type
_entity_poly.pdbx_seq_one_letter_code
_entity_poly.pdbx_strand_id
1 'polypeptide(L)'
;MSKSFFSFGLNGSYICRSAEGLRYHNLPPTLHDIVLFKNVETVYWAALGPLTESWFLSYKDREGRNRLTWGADIPWELEECLKEVVPSPNIYAFLGPRDSFIAWSPKFIRWAGVPSGVEACLQSWLTPSGWKAGPPRMVVWSRRGAYFALSEYGEVEYRTGTGDMWPIFRETIEEWESEAGFSWSALAYITLDPTTIDQFVAVREDRIWAGSNEDDSEDALESFALNFFAAAKQKTKARPHPSSNPRNPETVPETHPPSKVSKSHYEKWAADVASAFAAAVAANGGNARVPKKLEIRNQNPKAPVPTKTNGEIRAKLLSEFPHLPPEAVICKLSDCIAVKAGSSGIRACKHDVEGLLRASGKYSLEFLKQERIRWHPDRFGRMCSEEWRETGRRLAEEMFKIVDSLITELKGAGTTNGGV
;
A
#
# COMPACT_ATOMS: atom_id res chain seq x y z
N MET A 1 6.01 -8.98 -21.24
CA MET A 1 6.26 -9.33 -19.82
C MET A 1 4.93 -9.70 -19.17
N SER A 2 4.91 -10.67 -18.25
CA SER A 2 3.70 -10.97 -17.48
C SER A 2 3.38 -9.83 -16.51
N LYS A 3 2.13 -9.37 -16.47
CA LYS A 3 1.67 -8.34 -15.52
C LYS A 3 1.60 -8.93 -14.11
N SER A 4 1.98 -8.17 -13.08
CA SER A 4 1.77 -8.56 -11.68
C SER A 4 0.29 -8.36 -11.31
N PHE A 5 -0.27 -9.26 -10.52
CA PHE A 5 -1.66 -9.23 -10.08
C PHE A 5 -1.86 -9.94 -8.74
N PHE A 6 -2.96 -9.63 -8.06
CA PHE A 6 -3.43 -10.28 -6.85
C PHE A 6 -4.95 -10.48 -6.95
N SER A 7 -5.45 -11.69 -6.73
CA SER A 7 -6.90 -11.91 -6.67
C SER A 7 -7.26 -12.56 -5.36
N PHE A 8 -8.19 -11.94 -4.65
CA PHE A 8 -8.87 -12.52 -3.49
C PHE A 8 -10.02 -13.41 -3.96
N GLY A 9 -10.31 -14.47 -3.21
CA GLY A 9 -11.44 -15.34 -3.40
C GLY A 9 -12.07 -15.75 -2.07
N LEU A 10 -13.05 -16.66 -2.15
CA LEU A 10 -13.78 -17.14 -0.99
C LEU A 10 -12.87 -17.83 0.05
N ASN A 11 -13.23 -17.73 1.34
CA ASN A 11 -12.56 -18.41 2.47
C ASN A 11 -11.05 -18.09 2.57
N GLY A 12 -10.68 -16.82 2.42
CA GLY A 12 -9.29 -16.37 2.49
C GLY A 12 -8.40 -16.91 1.37
N SER A 13 -9.00 -17.48 0.32
CA SER A 13 -8.23 -17.94 -0.84
C SER A 13 -7.65 -16.75 -1.60
N TYR A 14 -6.45 -16.95 -2.13
CA TYR A 14 -5.86 -15.97 -3.02
C TYR A 14 -4.97 -16.63 -4.06
N ILE A 15 -4.77 -15.92 -5.16
CA ILE A 15 -3.74 -16.19 -6.16
C ILE A 15 -3.07 -14.88 -6.52
N CYS A 16 -1.74 -14.85 -6.51
CA CYS A 16 -1.01 -13.67 -6.90
C CYS A 16 0.23 -14.01 -7.71
N ARG A 17 0.61 -13.08 -8.58
CA ARG A 17 1.84 -13.14 -9.33
C ARG A 17 2.60 -11.84 -9.10
N SER A 18 3.81 -11.96 -8.60
CA SER A 18 4.78 -10.88 -8.50
C SER A 18 6.03 -11.24 -9.31
N ALA A 19 7.08 -10.45 -9.17
CA ALA A 19 8.37 -10.76 -9.75
C ALA A 19 9.03 -12.04 -9.22
N GLU A 20 8.66 -12.46 -8.01
CA GLU A 20 9.16 -13.69 -7.39
C GLU A 20 8.47 -14.93 -7.94
N GLY A 21 7.38 -14.76 -8.70
CA GLY A 21 6.63 -15.85 -9.31
C GLY A 21 5.18 -15.89 -8.85
N LEU A 22 4.56 -17.06 -9.04
CA LEU A 22 3.18 -17.33 -8.66
C LEU A 22 3.14 -17.82 -7.20
N ARG A 23 2.24 -17.26 -6.40
CA ARG A 23 1.92 -17.73 -5.05
C ARG A 23 0.41 -17.85 -4.93
N TYR A 24 -0.05 -18.74 -4.08
CA TYR A 24 -1.47 -18.95 -3.86
C TYR A 24 -1.73 -19.62 -2.52
N HIS A 25 -2.97 -19.49 -2.05
CA HIS A 25 -3.47 -20.15 -0.85
C HIS A 25 -4.91 -20.59 -1.08
N ASN A 26 -5.24 -21.80 -0.60
CA ASN A 26 -6.60 -22.35 -0.58
C ASN A 26 -7.36 -22.24 -1.94
N LEU A 27 -6.70 -22.58 -3.05
CA LEU A 27 -7.31 -22.47 -4.37
C LEU A 27 -8.52 -23.42 -4.53
N PRO A 28 -9.52 -23.04 -5.34
CA PRO A 28 -10.56 -23.96 -5.80
C PRO A 28 -9.95 -25.27 -6.32
N PRO A 29 -10.49 -26.45 -5.97
CA PRO A 29 -9.91 -27.74 -6.34
C PRO A 29 -9.55 -27.85 -7.82
N THR A 30 -10.44 -27.45 -8.72
CA THR A 30 -10.18 -27.58 -10.16
C THR A 30 -9.10 -26.61 -10.66
N LEU A 31 -9.02 -25.40 -10.09
CA LEU A 31 -7.94 -24.45 -10.38
C LEU A 31 -6.61 -24.94 -9.81
N HIS A 32 -6.61 -25.47 -8.60
CA HIS A 32 -5.44 -26.05 -7.95
C HIS A 32 -4.85 -27.18 -8.80
N ASP A 33 -5.70 -28.06 -9.33
CA ASP A 33 -5.27 -29.15 -10.22
C ASP A 33 -4.65 -28.62 -11.52
N ILE A 34 -5.18 -27.53 -12.07
CA ILE A 34 -4.61 -26.87 -13.25
C ILE A 34 -3.22 -26.30 -12.93
N VAL A 35 -3.08 -25.61 -11.80
CA VAL A 35 -1.82 -24.96 -11.41
C VAL A 35 -0.74 -25.99 -11.04
N LEU A 36 -1.09 -27.09 -10.37
CA LEU A 36 -0.14 -28.12 -9.96
C LEU A 36 0.17 -29.16 -11.04
N PHE A 37 -0.87 -29.74 -11.64
CA PHE A 37 -0.74 -30.95 -12.45
C PHE A 37 -0.78 -30.68 -13.95
N LYS A 38 -1.42 -29.59 -14.38
CA LYS A 38 -1.44 -29.25 -15.80
C LYS A 38 -0.17 -28.51 -16.19
N ASN A 39 0.13 -28.58 -17.49
CA ASN A 39 1.29 -27.98 -18.13
C ASN A 39 1.26 -26.45 -18.11
N VAL A 40 1.03 -25.76 -16.98
CA VAL A 40 1.10 -24.30 -16.89
C VAL A 40 2.57 -23.89 -16.83
N GLU A 41 3.05 -23.16 -17.84
CA GLU A 41 4.40 -22.57 -17.87
C GLU A 41 4.38 -21.16 -17.27
N THR A 42 3.37 -20.35 -17.62
CA THR A 42 3.28 -18.95 -17.19
C THR A 42 1.83 -18.52 -17.04
N VAL A 43 1.44 -18.09 -15.85
CA VAL A 43 0.16 -17.42 -15.63
C VAL A 43 0.25 -15.95 -16.03
N TYR A 44 -0.66 -15.49 -16.89
CA TYR A 44 -0.76 -14.09 -17.32
C TYR A 44 -1.70 -13.28 -16.45
N TRP A 45 -2.85 -13.88 -16.12
CA TRP A 45 -3.88 -13.28 -15.26
C TRP A 45 -4.69 -14.38 -14.60
N ALA A 46 -5.15 -14.11 -13.37
CA ALA A 46 -6.15 -14.93 -12.70
C ALA A 46 -7.14 -14.04 -11.95
N ALA A 47 -8.39 -14.48 -11.90
CA ALA A 47 -9.43 -13.85 -11.10
C ALA A 47 -10.16 -14.95 -10.32
N LEU A 48 -10.38 -14.72 -9.03
CA LEU A 48 -11.22 -15.52 -8.15
C LEU A 48 -12.47 -14.70 -7.83
N GLY A 49 -13.61 -15.37 -7.86
CA GLY A 49 -14.92 -14.80 -7.57
C GLY A 49 -15.41 -15.17 -6.18
N PRO A 50 -16.67 -14.83 -5.88
CA PRO A 50 -17.27 -15.03 -4.56
C PRO A 50 -17.78 -16.46 -4.31
N LEU A 51 -17.73 -17.35 -5.30
CA LEU A 51 -18.12 -18.77 -5.19
C LEU A 51 -16.90 -19.66 -5.37
N THR A 52 -16.96 -20.88 -4.84
CA THR A 52 -15.84 -21.83 -4.84
C THR A 52 -15.30 -22.09 -6.24
N GLU A 53 -16.15 -22.44 -7.22
CA GLU A 53 -15.68 -22.70 -8.59
C GLU A 53 -15.90 -21.49 -9.51
N SER A 54 -15.95 -20.28 -8.95
CA SER A 54 -15.98 -19.04 -9.74
C SER A 54 -14.56 -18.51 -9.88
N TRP A 55 -13.89 -18.91 -10.94
CA TRP A 55 -12.53 -18.46 -11.22
C TRP A 55 -12.24 -18.42 -12.72
N PHE A 56 -11.27 -17.59 -13.11
CA PHE A 56 -10.79 -17.42 -14.47
C PHE A 56 -9.26 -17.46 -14.48
N LEU A 57 -8.66 -18.12 -15.48
CA LEU A 57 -7.21 -18.23 -15.66
C LEU A 57 -6.81 -18.04 -17.12
N SER A 58 -5.96 -17.05 -17.39
CA SER A 58 -5.23 -16.90 -18.66
C SER A 58 -3.77 -17.27 -18.45
N TYR A 59 -3.27 -18.20 -19.26
CA TYR A 59 -1.92 -18.74 -19.09
C TYR A 59 -1.30 -19.25 -20.39
N LYS A 60 0.00 -19.53 -20.34
CA LYS A 60 0.77 -20.23 -21.38
C LYS A 60 1.02 -21.66 -20.93
N ASP A 61 0.71 -22.62 -21.79
CA ASP A 61 1.02 -24.03 -21.53
C ASP A 61 2.50 -24.37 -21.86
N ARG A 62 3.02 -25.51 -21.39
CA ARG A 62 4.40 -25.98 -21.67
C ARG A 62 4.66 -26.26 -23.15
N GLU A 63 3.62 -26.37 -23.96
CA GLU A 63 3.73 -26.49 -25.42
C GLU A 63 3.83 -25.11 -26.09
N GLY A 64 3.86 -24.03 -25.31
CA GLY A 64 4.02 -22.69 -25.83
C GLY A 64 2.71 -21.97 -26.15
N ARG A 65 1.55 -22.61 -25.97
CA ARG A 65 0.26 -22.09 -26.44
C ARG A 65 -0.44 -21.30 -25.34
N ASN A 66 -1.07 -20.21 -25.73
CA ASN A 66 -1.95 -19.46 -24.83
C ASN A 66 -3.25 -20.26 -24.62
N ARG A 67 -3.71 -20.33 -23.38
CA ARG A 67 -4.90 -21.05 -22.95
C ARG A 67 -5.76 -20.15 -22.07
N LEU A 68 -7.07 -20.34 -22.17
CA LEU A 68 -8.08 -19.80 -21.27
C LEU A 68 -8.80 -20.98 -20.63
N THR A 69 -8.97 -20.92 -19.32
CA THR A 69 -9.77 -21.88 -18.55
C THR A 69 -10.51 -21.15 -17.46
N TRP A 70 -11.64 -21.69 -17.04
CA TRP A 70 -12.49 -21.12 -16.00
C TRP A 70 -13.20 -22.24 -15.22
N GLY A 71 -13.68 -21.90 -14.03
CA GLY A 71 -14.44 -22.80 -13.18
C GLY A 71 -15.91 -22.89 -13.56
N ALA A 72 -16.63 -23.84 -12.98
CA ALA A 72 -18.02 -24.12 -13.30
C ALA A 72 -19.01 -23.05 -12.81
N ASP A 73 -18.62 -22.20 -11.85
CA ASP A 73 -19.47 -21.17 -11.24
C ASP A 73 -19.13 -19.75 -11.73
N ILE A 74 -18.58 -19.59 -12.95
CA ILE A 74 -18.48 -18.25 -13.54
C ILE A 74 -19.84 -17.78 -14.08
N PRO A 75 -20.10 -16.46 -14.19
CA PRO A 75 -21.31 -15.97 -14.84
C PRO A 75 -21.46 -16.53 -16.26
N TRP A 76 -22.67 -16.96 -16.63
CA TRP A 76 -22.90 -17.66 -17.90
C TRP A 76 -22.62 -16.76 -19.11
N GLU A 77 -22.91 -15.46 -19.03
CA GLU A 77 -22.60 -14.50 -20.10
C GLU A 77 -21.08 -14.33 -20.28
N LEU A 78 -20.30 -14.48 -19.20
CA LEU A 78 -18.85 -14.50 -19.29
C LEU A 78 -18.38 -15.77 -19.98
N GLU A 79 -18.95 -16.94 -19.65
CA GLU A 79 -18.62 -18.20 -20.31
C GLU A 79 -18.85 -18.13 -21.83
N GLU A 80 -20.01 -17.64 -22.26
CA GLU A 80 -20.31 -17.45 -23.69
C GLU A 80 -19.30 -16.53 -24.36
N CYS A 81 -18.98 -15.40 -23.72
CA CYS A 81 -17.97 -14.48 -24.24
C CYS A 81 -16.60 -15.17 -24.36
N LEU A 82 -16.16 -15.93 -23.36
CA LEU A 82 -14.84 -16.55 -23.35
C LEU A 82 -14.67 -17.68 -24.37
N LYS A 83 -15.77 -18.36 -24.77
CA LYS A 83 -15.77 -19.37 -25.84
C LYS A 83 -15.39 -18.80 -27.20
N GLU A 84 -15.71 -17.54 -27.46
CA GLU A 84 -15.43 -16.86 -28.73
C GLU A 84 -14.08 -16.14 -28.75
N VAL A 85 -13.47 -15.94 -27.58
CA VAL A 85 -12.24 -15.16 -27.43
C VAL A 85 -11.01 -16.00 -27.74
N VAL A 86 -10.16 -15.51 -28.65
CA VAL A 86 -8.85 -16.11 -28.92
C VAL A 86 -7.93 -15.91 -27.71
N PRO A 87 -7.39 -16.97 -27.11
CA PRO A 87 -6.48 -16.87 -25.96
C PRO A 87 -5.29 -15.95 -26.20
N SER A 88 -5.05 -15.00 -25.29
CA SER A 88 -3.91 -14.09 -25.34
C SER A 88 -3.45 -13.64 -23.95
N PRO A 89 -2.21 -13.14 -23.82
CA PRO A 89 -1.68 -12.63 -22.55
C PRO A 89 -2.37 -11.37 -22.02
N ASN A 90 -3.17 -10.70 -22.87
CA ASN A 90 -3.79 -9.41 -22.58
C ASN A 90 -5.32 -9.54 -22.42
N ILE A 91 -5.76 -10.65 -21.82
CA ILE A 91 -7.16 -10.84 -21.43
C ILE A 91 -7.22 -10.76 -19.92
N TYR A 92 -8.06 -9.85 -19.44
CA TYR A 92 -8.29 -9.57 -18.04
C TYR A 92 -9.76 -9.83 -17.72
N ALA A 93 -10.00 -10.26 -16.48
CA ALA A 93 -11.32 -10.37 -15.94
C ALA A 93 -11.31 -10.00 -14.46
N PHE A 94 -12.43 -9.48 -13.97
CA PHE A 94 -12.73 -9.34 -12.55
C PHE A 94 -14.09 -9.98 -12.27
N LEU A 95 -14.15 -10.82 -11.24
CA LEU A 95 -15.34 -11.55 -10.82
C LEU A 95 -15.83 -10.95 -9.51
N GLY A 96 -16.95 -10.24 -9.57
CA GLY A 96 -17.51 -9.53 -8.44
C GLY A 96 -18.66 -10.28 -7.75
N PRO A 97 -19.26 -9.68 -6.70
CA PRO A 97 -20.44 -10.23 -6.04
C PRO A 97 -21.64 -10.36 -6.99
N ARG A 98 -22.59 -11.25 -6.68
CA ARG A 98 -23.90 -11.37 -7.38
C ARG A 98 -23.76 -11.63 -8.88
N ASP A 99 -22.92 -12.59 -9.25
CA ASP A 99 -22.66 -13.00 -10.64
C ASP A 99 -22.24 -11.83 -11.55
N SER A 100 -21.65 -10.79 -10.95
CA SER A 100 -21.17 -9.63 -11.70
C SER A 100 -19.77 -9.89 -12.23
N PHE A 101 -19.49 -9.40 -13.43
CA PHE A 101 -18.16 -9.47 -14.00
C PHE A 101 -17.87 -8.32 -14.94
N ILE A 102 -16.59 -8.12 -15.19
CA ILE A 102 -16.07 -7.39 -16.35
C ILE A 102 -14.92 -8.20 -16.92
N ALA A 103 -14.89 -8.36 -18.23
CA ALA A 103 -13.81 -8.98 -18.97
C ALA A 103 -13.43 -8.09 -20.15
N TRP A 104 -12.14 -7.91 -20.35
CA TRP A 104 -11.64 -7.03 -21.39
C TRP A 104 -10.29 -7.46 -21.95
N SER A 105 -10.04 -7.01 -23.16
CA SER A 105 -8.77 -7.11 -23.87
C SER A 105 -8.64 -5.90 -24.81
N PRO A 106 -7.51 -5.73 -25.52
CA PRO A 106 -7.41 -4.69 -26.53
C PRO A 106 -8.48 -4.75 -27.65
N LYS A 107 -9.18 -5.88 -27.80
CA LYS A 107 -10.16 -6.10 -28.88
C LYS A 107 -11.62 -6.18 -28.42
N PHE A 108 -11.88 -6.29 -27.13
CA PHE A 108 -13.25 -6.39 -26.63
C PHE A 108 -13.36 -5.92 -25.19
N ILE A 109 -14.58 -5.55 -24.82
CA ILE A 109 -14.99 -5.41 -23.43
C ILE A 109 -16.41 -5.95 -23.27
N ARG A 110 -16.67 -6.67 -22.18
CA ARG A 110 -18.00 -7.13 -21.77
C ARG A 110 -18.10 -7.04 -20.26
N TRP A 111 -19.28 -6.67 -19.76
CA TRP A 111 -19.61 -6.72 -18.35
C TRP A 111 -21.09 -7.04 -18.19
N ALA A 112 -21.44 -7.64 -17.06
CA ALA A 112 -22.82 -7.84 -16.65
C ALA A 112 -22.93 -7.76 -15.13
N GLY A 113 -24.11 -7.38 -14.63
CA GLY A 113 -24.42 -7.37 -13.20
C GLY A 113 -23.59 -6.41 -12.33
N VAL A 114 -22.75 -5.56 -12.93
CA VAL A 114 -21.87 -4.66 -12.16
C VAL A 114 -22.68 -3.62 -11.36
N PRO A 115 -22.16 -3.09 -10.24
CA PRO A 115 -22.86 -2.04 -9.49
C PRO A 115 -23.20 -0.84 -10.37
N SER A 116 -24.35 -0.21 -10.16
CA SER A 116 -24.82 0.91 -11.01
C SER A 116 -23.83 2.08 -11.10
N GLY A 117 -23.06 2.35 -10.05
CA GLY A 117 -21.97 3.34 -10.10
C GLY A 117 -20.84 2.93 -11.05
N VAL A 118 -20.45 1.65 -11.04
CA VAL A 118 -19.45 1.11 -11.97
C VAL A 118 -19.98 1.14 -13.41
N GLU A 119 -21.25 0.76 -13.61
CA GLU A 119 -21.87 0.81 -14.93
C GLU A 119 -21.95 2.24 -15.48
N ALA A 120 -22.44 3.19 -14.67
CA ALA A 120 -22.50 4.60 -15.05
C ALA A 120 -21.10 5.15 -15.39
N CYS A 121 -20.09 4.79 -14.60
CA CYS A 121 -18.69 5.13 -14.86
C CYS A 121 -18.22 4.62 -16.23
N LEU A 122 -18.37 3.31 -16.48
CA LEU A 122 -17.97 2.67 -17.74
C LEU A 122 -18.71 3.26 -18.95
N GLN A 123 -20.01 3.53 -18.82
CA GLN A 123 -20.83 4.16 -19.86
C GLN A 123 -20.37 5.61 -20.12
N SER A 124 -19.97 6.35 -19.09
CA SER A 124 -19.46 7.72 -19.25
C SER A 124 -18.14 7.80 -20.02
N TRP A 125 -17.39 6.69 -20.02
CA TRP A 125 -16.12 6.56 -20.76
C TRP A 125 -16.32 6.12 -22.22
N LEU A 126 -17.54 5.75 -22.60
CA LEU A 126 -17.87 5.31 -23.95
C LEU A 126 -18.52 6.43 -24.77
N THR A 127 -18.30 6.33 -26.08
CA THR A 127 -19.00 7.08 -27.12
C THR A 127 -19.48 6.10 -28.18
N PRO A 128 -20.39 6.49 -29.08
CA PRO A 128 -20.76 5.66 -30.23
C PRO A 128 -19.56 5.22 -31.10
N SER A 129 -18.44 5.95 -31.04
CA SER A 129 -17.24 5.70 -31.85
C SER A 129 -16.08 5.03 -31.09
N GLY A 130 -16.28 4.67 -29.81
CA GLY A 130 -15.25 4.06 -28.97
C GLY A 130 -15.02 4.80 -27.65
N TRP A 131 -13.82 4.73 -27.09
CA TRP A 131 -13.51 5.25 -25.76
C TRP A 131 -13.25 6.75 -25.74
N LYS A 132 -14.03 7.49 -24.95
CA LYS A 132 -13.79 8.90 -24.59
C LYS A 132 -12.60 9.04 -23.64
N ALA A 133 -12.56 8.20 -22.61
CA ALA A 133 -11.57 8.23 -21.53
C ALA A 133 -10.49 7.15 -21.69
N GLY A 134 -10.41 6.52 -22.86
CA GLY A 134 -9.63 5.30 -23.03
C GLY A 134 -10.32 4.08 -22.40
N PRO A 135 -9.84 2.86 -22.72
CA PRO A 135 -10.38 1.65 -22.12
C PRO A 135 -10.07 1.58 -20.62
N PRO A 136 -10.76 0.71 -19.86
CA PRO A 136 -10.47 0.56 -18.45
C PRO A 136 -9.07 -0.03 -18.23
N ARG A 137 -8.27 0.67 -17.42
CA ARG A 137 -6.97 0.20 -16.94
C ARG A 137 -7.16 -0.74 -15.74
N MET A 138 -8.04 -0.35 -14.82
CA MET A 138 -8.40 -1.07 -13.60
C MET A 138 -9.88 -0.83 -13.27
N VAL A 139 -10.64 -1.90 -13.00
CA VAL A 139 -12.02 -1.81 -12.51
C VAL A 139 -12.21 -2.91 -11.49
N VAL A 140 -12.48 -2.53 -10.24
CA VAL A 140 -12.64 -3.46 -9.12
C VAL A 140 -13.79 -2.99 -8.25
N TRP A 141 -14.54 -3.92 -7.68
CA TRP A 141 -15.63 -3.61 -6.77
C TRP A 141 -15.84 -4.73 -5.77
N SER A 142 -16.54 -4.41 -4.69
CA SER A 142 -16.88 -5.37 -3.66
C SER A 142 -18.32 -5.19 -3.18
N ARG A 143 -18.69 -5.99 -2.19
CA ARG A 143 -19.98 -5.92 -1.50
C ARG A 143 -20.15 -4.55 -0.86
N ARG A 144 -21.41 -4.19 -0.65
CA ARG A 144 -21.79 -2.91 -0.01
C ARG A 144 -21.32 -1.66 -0.78
N GLY A 145 -21.17 -1.79 -2.10
CA GLY A 145 -21.07 -0.65 -3.01
C GLY A 145 -19.71 0.04 -3.06
N ALA A 146 -18.66 -0.58 -2.51
CA ALA A 146 -17.30 -0.08 -2.70
C ALA A 146 -16.81 -0.44 -4.11
N TYR A 147 -16.23 0.52 -4.81
CA TYR A 147 -15.64 0.29 -6.13
C TYR A 147 -14.54 1.31 -6.40
N PHE A 148 -13.67 0.94 -7.34
CA PHE A 148 -12.64 1.81 -7.90
C PHE A 148 -12.50 1.51 -9.40
N ALA A 149 -12.49 2.56 -10.20
CA ALA A 149 -12.29 2.49 -11.64
C ALA A 149 -11.27 3.55 -12.06
N LEU A 150 -10.29 3.13 -12.86
CA LEU A 150 -9.30 3.99 -13.50
C LEU A 150 -9.18 3.62 -14.98
N SER A 151 -9.31 4.60 -15.85
CA SER A 151 -9.14 4.46 -17.29
C SER A 151 -7.68 4.59 -17.72
N GLU A 152 -7.35 4.16 -18.94
CA GLU A 152 -6.00 4.35 -19.51
C GLU A 152 -5.64 5.84 -19.70
N TYR A 153 -6.62 6.76 -19.82
CA TYR A 153 -6.33 8.20 -19.94
C TYR A 153 -6.31 8.93 -18.60
N GLY A 154 -6.46 8.22 -17.48
CA GLY A 154 -6.34 8.78 -16.14
C GLY A 154 -7.65 9.28 -15.53
N GLU A 155 -8.80 9.11 -16.20
CA GLU A 155 -10.11 9.34 -15.57
C GLU A 155 -10.31 8.31 -14.45
N VAL A 156 -10.71 8.81 -13.28
CA VAL A 156 -10.86 8.02 -12.05
C VAL A 156 -12.24 8.23 -11.45
N GLU A 157 -12.86 7.15 -11.02
CA GLU A 157 -14.09 7.18 -10.24
C GLU A 157 -14.05 6.10 -9.18
N TYR A 158 -14.46 6.43 -7.96
CA TYR A 158 -14.48 5.46 -6.87
C TYR A 158 -15.61 5.77 -5.89
N ARG A 159 -15.96 4.76 -5.10
CA ARG A 159 -16.83 4.88 -3.92
C ARG A 159 -16.29 4.00 -2.81
N THR A 160 -16.24 4.54 -1.60
CA THR A 160 -15.72 3.85 -0.41
C THR A 160 -16.82 3.10 0.36
N GLY A 161 -17.73 2.46 -0.37
CA GLY A 161 -18.86 1.72 0.19
C GLY A 161 -20.03 2.57 0.72
N THR A 162 -21.09 1.89 1.17
CA THR A 162 -22.24 2.49 1.86
C THR A 162 -21.97 2.59 3.36
N GLY A 163 -22.09 3.79 3.93
CA GLY A 163 -21.82 4.03 5.35
C GLY A 163 -20.37 3.70 5.71
N ASP A 164 -20.11 3.35 6.96
CA ASP A 164 -18.75 3.11 7.49
C ASP A 164 -18.29 1.65 7.37
N MET A 165 -18.71 0.97 6.31
CA MET A 165 -18.36 -0.44 6.08
C MET A 165 -16.93 -0.61 5.53
N TRP A 166 -16.36 0.41 4.88
CA TRP A 166 -15.00 0.36 4.32
C TRP A 166 -14.09 1.44 4.92
N PRO A 167 -13.90 1.48 6.25
CA PRO A 167 -13.18 2.55 6.91
C PRO A 167 -11.70 2.60 6.52
N ILE A 168 -11.02 1.46 6.36
CA ILE A 168 -9.59 1.42 6.03
C ILE A 168 -9.36 1.81 4.57
N PHE A 169 -10.20 1.30 3.67
CA PHE A 169 -10.13 1.72 2.27
C PHE A 169 -10.45 3.20 2.13
N ARG A 170 -11.48 3.72 2.81
CA ARG A 170 -11.79 5.15 2.82
C ARG A 170 -10.62 5.98 3.33
N GLU A 171 -10.07 5.63 4.48
CA GLU A 171 -8.91 6.33 5.08
C GLU A 171 -7.72 6.33 4.12
N THR A 172 -7.50 5.23 3.39
CA THR A 172 -6.42 5.12 2.39
C THR A 172 -6.63 6.07 1.21
N ILE A 173 -7.85 6.13 0.67
CA ILE A 173 -8.21 7.04 -0.41
C ILE A 173 -8.04 8.50 0.04
N GLU A 174 -8.62 8.87 1.19
CA GLU A 174 -8.53 10.22 1.76
C GLU A 174 -7.08 10.62 2.04
N GLU A 175 -6.27 9.70 2.56
CA GLU A 175 -4.84 9.92 2.81
C GLU A 175 -4.10 10.25 1.52
N TRP A 176 -4.29 9.44 0.47
CA TRP A 176 -3.59 9.64 -0.80
C TRP A 176 -4.04 10.91 -1.50
N GLU A 177 -5.33 11.24 -1.49
CA GLU A 177 -5.81 12.51 -2.06
C GLU A 177 -5.31 13.75 -1.30
N SER A 178 -5.10 13.63 0.01
CA SER A 178 -4.52 14.70 0.82
C SER A 178 -3.02 14.88 0.59
N GLU A 179 -2.35 13.92 -0.07
CA GLU A 179 -0.92 13.98 -0.30
C GLU A 179 -0.58 14.97 -1.43
N ALA A 180 0.15 16.03 -1.08
CA ALA A 180 0.58 17.03 -2.05
C ALA A 180 1.37 16.40 -3.21
N GLY A 181 0.84 16.56 -4.43
CA GLY A 181 1.41 16.06 -5.68
C GLY A 181 1.00 14.64 -6.04
N PHE A 182 0.12 13.99 -5.25
CA PHE A 182 -0.43 12.69 -5.63
C PHE A 182 -1.35 12.81 -6.86
N SER A 183 -1.28 11.80 -7.72
CA SER A 183 -2.15 11.64 -8.87
C SER A 183 -2.57 10.19 -8.97
N TRP A 184 -3.86 9.94 -9.24
CA TRP A 184 -4.38 8.59 -9.48
C TRP A 184 -3.73 7.88 -10.66
N SER A 185 -3.13 8.63 -11.60
CA SER A 185 -2.33 8.06 -12.69
C SER A 185 -1.12 7.26 -12.18
N ALA A 186 -0.58 7.61 -11.01
CA ALA A 186 0.52 6.92 -10.34
C ALA A 186 0.10 5.63 -9.63
N LEU A 187 -1.20 5.29 -9.64
CA LEU A 187 -1.67 3.99 -9.14
C LEU A 187 -1.28 2.91 -10.14
N ALA A 188 -0.50 1.93 -9.70
CA ALA A 188 -0.06 0.82 -10.56
C ALA A 188 -1.00 -0.38 -10.48
N TYR A 189 -1.60 -0.61 -9.30
CA TYR A 189 -2.47 -1.74 -9.07
C TYR A 189 -3.45 -1.47 -7.93
N ILE A 190 -4.66 -2.00 -8.05
CA ILE A 190 -5.63 -2.10 -6.97
C ILE A 190 -6.52 -3.30 -7.17
N THR A 191 -6.88 -3.97 -6.08
CA THR A 191 -7.96 -4.96 -6.05
C THR A 191 -8.68 -4.91 -4.72
N LEU A 192 -10.00 -5.09 -4.76
CA LEU A 192 -10.85 -5.24 -3.58
C LEU A 192 -11.25 -6.72 -3.48
N ASP A 193 -11.38 -7.25 -2.27
CA ASP A 193 -11.89 -8.60 -2.06
C ASP A 193 -13.40 -8.65 -2.36
N PRO A 194 -13.89 -9.51 -3.27
CA PRO A 194 -15.32 -9.57 -3.60
C PRO A 194 -16.18 -10.21 -2.50
N THR A 195 -15.57 -10.80 -1.47
CA THR A 195 -16.23 -11.56 -0.40
C THR A 195 -16.15 -10.86 0.95
N THR A 196 -14.97 -10.36 1.30
CA THR A 196 -14.65 -9.74 2.59
C THR A 196 -14.68 -8.22 2.48
N ILE A 197 -15.37 -7.60 3.43
CA ILE A 197 -15.52 -6.15 3.47
C ILE A 197 -14.23 -5.53 3.99
N ASP A 198 -13.81 -4.42 3.38
CA ASP A 198 -12.62 -3.65 3.79
C ASP A 198 -11.29 -4.42 3.67
N GLN A 199 -11.27 -5.48 2.87
CA GLN A 199 -10.07 -6.21 2.46
C GLN A 199 -9.69 -5.81 1.03
N PHE A 200 -8.44 -5.35 0.87
CA PHE A 200 -7.94 -4.84 -0.41
C PHE A 200 -6.42 -4.80 -0.45
N VAL A 201 -5.86 -4.57 -1.63
CA VAL A 201 -4.47 -4.13 -1.79
C VAL A 201 -4.39 -3.12 -2.92
N ALA A 202 -3.63 -2.04 -2.70
CA ALA A 202 -3.38 -0.98 -3.64
C ALA A 202 -1.88 -0.62 -3.63
N VAL A 203 -1.28 -0.51 -4.82
CA VAL A 203 0.16 -0.31 -5.03
C VAL A 203 0.37 0.86 -5.98
N ARG A 204 1.20 1.83 -5.58
CA ARG A 204 1.60 3.01 -6.36
C ARG A 204 2.94 2.79 -7.05
N GLU A 205 3.19 3.52 -8.13
CA GLU A 205 4.45 3.48 -8.91
C GLU A 205 5.69 3.88 -8.09
N ASP A 206 5.52 4.71 -7.06
CA ASP A 206 6.56 5.08 -6.10
C ASP A 206 6.82 4.01 -5.02
N ARG A 207 6.22 2.82 -5.16
CA ARG A 207 6.33 1.67 -4.25
C ARG A 207 5.68 1.88 -2.88
N ILE A 208 4.90 2.94 -2.72
CA ILE A 208 3.98 3.04 -1.58
C ILE A 208 2.82 2.09 -1.85
N TRP A 209 2.42 1.34 -0.83
CA TRP A 209 1.25 0.48 -0.91
C TRP A 209 0.44 0.58 0.37
N ALA A 210 -0.84 0.28 0.23
CA ALA A 210 -1.77 0.13 1.32
C ALA A 210 -2.57 -1.14 1.06
N GLY A 211 -2.86 -1.87 2.10
CA GLY A 211 -3.74 -3.01 2.03
C GLY A 211 -4.45 -3.21 3.34
N SER A 212 -5.37 -4.14 3.33
CA SER A 212 -6.10 -4.56 4.51
C SER A 212 -6.46 -6.02 4.33
N ASN A 213 -6.26 -6.81 5.37
CA ASN A 213 -6.45 -8.25 5.32
C ASN A 213 -6.90 -8.81 6.67
N GLU A 214 -7.53 -9.98 6.62
CA GLU A 214 -7.65 -10.86 7.78
C GLU A 214 -6.28 -11.54 8.01
N ASP A 215 -5.90 -11.71 9.29
CA ASP A 215 -4.53 -11.99 9.77
C ASP A 215 -3.79 -13.13 9.04
N ASP A 216 -4.49 -14.11 8.47
CA ASP A 216 -3.90 -15.33 7.91
C ASP A 216 -3.14 -15.12 6.59
N SER A 217 -3.28 -13.97 5.93
CA SER A 217 -2.60 -13.68 4.64
C SER A 217 -1.90 -12.32 4.57
N GLU A 218 -1.59 -11.71 5.73
CA GLU A 218 -0.79 -10.49 5.81
C GLU A 218 0.56 -10.62 5.09
N ASP A 219 1.30 -11.69 5.36
CA ASP A 219 2.61 -11.97 4.74
C ASP A 219 2.53 -12.08 3.22
N ALA A 220 1.40 -12.56 2.69
CA ALA A 220 1.18 -12.70 1.27
C ALA A 220 0.99 -11.35 0.58
N LEU A 221 0.23 -10.43 1.20
CA LEU A 221 0.04 -9.07 0.68
C LEU A 221 1.33 -8.26 0.78
N GLU A 222 2.01 -8.32 1.91
CA GLU A 222 3.31 -7.65 2.09
C GLU A 222 4.31 -8.16 1.05
N SER A 223 4.45 -9.48 0.92
CA SER A 223 5.38 -10.07 -0.05
C SER A 223 5.00 -9.74 -1.50
N PHE A 224 3.70 -9.70 -1.83
CA PHE A 224 3.25 -9.27 -3.16
C PHE A 224 3.61 -7.81 -3.43
N ALA A 225 3.28 -6.90 -2.52
CA ALA A 225 3.51 -5.47 -2.71
C ALA A 225 5.00 -5.13 -2.81
N LEU A 226 5.83 -5.71 -1.94
CA LEU A 226 7.28 -5.53 -1.96
C LEU A 226 7.93 -6.02 -3.27
N ASN A 227 7.33 -7.03 -3.90
CA ASN A 227 7.83 -7.64 -5.13
C ASN A 227 7.04 -7.25 -6.38
N PHE A 228 6.13 -6.27 -6.27
CA PHE A 228 5.30 -5.84 -7.39
C PHE A 228 6.15 -5.27 -8.54
N PHE A 229 7.09 -4.38 -8.21
CA PHE A 229 8.04 -3.75 -9.15
C PHE A 229 9.45 -4.28 -9.06
N ALA A 230 9.72 -5.32 -8.27
CA ALA A 230 11.03 -5.94 -8.33
C ALA A 230 11.20 -6.39 -9.77
N ALA A 231 12.00 -5.70 -10.59
CA ALA A 231 12.37 -6.25 -11.88
C ALA A 231 12.92 -7.63 -11.51
N ALA A 232 12.40 -8.70 -12.13
CA ALA A 232 13.01 -10.02 -11.99
C ALA A 232 14.46 -9.80 -12.41
N LYS A 233 15.35 -9.60 -11.43
CA LYS A 233 16.74 -9.27 -11.66
C LYS A 233 17.24 -10.53 -12.33
N GLN A 234 17.22 -10.54 -13.66
CA GLN A 234 17.91 -11.54 -14.43
C GLN A 234 19.32 -11.49 -13.85
N LYS A 235 19.75 -12.60 -13.24
CA LYS A 235 21.10 -12.74 -12.69
C LYS A 235 22.07 -12.71 -13.87
N THR A 236 22.27 -11.55 -14.47
CA THR A 236 23.35 -11.29 -15.40
C THR A 236 24.60 -11.16 -14.55
N LYS A 237 25.35 -12.26 -14.45
CA LYS A 237 26.75 -12.26 -13.99
C LYS A 237 27.55 -11.37 -14.96
N ALA A 238 27.67 -10.08 -14.66
CA ALA A 238 28.60 -9.19 -15.35
C ALA A 238 29.93 -9.12 -14.57
N ARG A 239 31.04 -9.31 -15.28
CA ARG A 239 32.42 -9.10 -14.80
C ARG A 239 32.68 -7.60 -14.57
N PRO A 240 33.52 -7.23 -13.59
CA PRO A 240 33.85 -5.83 -13.33
C PRO A 240 34.86 -5.30 -14.35
N HIS A 241 34.59 -4.11 -14.90
CA HIS A 241 35.60 -3.28 -15.57
C HIS A 241 35.92 -2.06 -14.68
N PRO A 242 37.20 -1.68 -14.54
CA PRO A 242 37.62 -0.49 -13.81
C PRO A 242 37.86 0.70 -14.76
N SER A 243 37.49 1.92 -14.35
CA SER A 243 38.08 3.23 -14.73
C SER A 243 37.09 4.35 -14.35
N SER A 244 37.26 5.08 -13.25
CA SER A 244 38.15 6.24 -13.01
C SER A 244 37.88 7.47 -13.88
N ASN A 245 37.26 8.50 -13.29
CA ASN A 245 37.72 9.90 -13.39
C ASN A 245 37.01 10.80 -12.34
N PRO A 246 37.74 11.67 -11.61
CA PRO A 246 37.15 12.58 -10.63
C PRO A 246 36.86 13.97 -11.25
N ARG A 247 35.67 14.51 -10.97
CA ARG A 247 35.32 15.92 -11.17
C ARG A 247 35.08 16.55 -9.79
N ASN A 248 35.72 17.69 -9.55
CA ASN A 248 35.58 18.51 -8.34
C ASN A 248 34.13 18.98 -8.15
N PRO A 249 33.54 18.83 -6.95
CA PRO A 249 32.31 19.51 -6.58
C PRO A 249 32.57 20.80 -5.80
N GLU A 250 31.86 21.86 -6.18
CA GLU A 250 31.61 23.03 -5.35
C GLU A 250 30.98 22.59 -4.02
N THR A 251 31.47 23.21 -2.94
CA THR A 251 31.11 22.98 -1.54
C THR A 251 29.64 23.32 -1.26
N VAL A 252 28.76 22.35 -1.53
CA VAL A 252 27.52 22.17 -0.77
C VAL A 252 27.94 21.90 0.68
N PRO A 253 27.31 22.50 1.70
CA PRO A 253 27.63 22.20 3.10
C PRO A 253 27.58 20.70 3.30
N GLU A 254 28.73 20.10 3.61
CA GLU A 254 28.87 18.66 3.81
C GLU A 254 27.87 18.23 4.88
N THR A 255 26.84 17.51 4.46
CA THR A 255 26.01 16.74 5.37
C THR A 255 26.89 15.64 5.93
N HIS A 256 27.62 15.93 7.01
CA HIS A 256 28.44 14.94 7.68
C HIS A 256 27.55 13.72 8.00
N PRO A 257 28.03 12.50 7.69
CA PRO A 257 27.28 11.30 8.00
C PRO A 257 26.94 11.29 9.50
N PRO A 258 25.72 10.87 9.88
CA PRO A 258 25.29 10.92 11.26
C PRO A 258 26.25 10.10 12.14
N SER A 259 26.58 10.66 13.31
CA SER A 259 27.47 9.97 14.26
C SER A 259 26.86 8.61 14.65
N LYS A 260 27.71 7.60 14.91
CA LYS A 260 27.26 6.27 15.38
C LYS A 260 26.38 6.37 16.63
N VAL A 261 26.68 7.34 17.51
CA VAL A 261 25.92 7.60 18.74
C VAL A 261 24.52 8.11 18.42
N SER A 262 24.40 9.15 17.58
CA SER A 262 23.11 9.70 17.16
C SER A 262 22.22 8.65 16.50
N LYS A 263 22.82 7.80 15.64
CA LYS A 263 22.11 6.70 14.99
C LYS A 263 21.55 5.69 16.01
N SER A 264 22.36 5.32 17.02
CA SER A 264 21.91 4.41 18.08
C SER A 264 20.76 4.98 18.92
N HIS A 265 20.77 6.29 19.17
CA HIS A 265 19.68 6.97 19.88
C HIS A 265 18.38 6.97 19.05
N TYR A 266 18.48 7.22 17.75
CA TYR A 266 17.34 7.11 16.83
C TYR A 266 16.79 5.69 16.80
N GLU A 267 17.64 4.67 16.61
CA GLU A 267 17.22 3.27 16.53
C GLU A 267 16.49 2.82 17.79
N LYS A 268 17.01 3.18 18.97
CA LYS A 268 16.36 2.89 20.26
C LYS A 268 15.00 3.59 20.37
N TRP A 269 14.96 4.91 20.16
CA TRP A 269 13.71 5.68 20.24
C TRP A 269 12.66 5.17 19.23
N ALA A 270 13.06 4.93 17.98
CA ALA A 270 12.17 4.44 16.94
C ALA A 270 11.58 3.07 17.30
N ALA A 271 12.38 2.17 17.89
CA ALA A 271 11.91 0.88 18.37
C ALA A 271 10.93 1.02 19.54
N ASP A 272 11.23 1.88 20.51
CA ASP A 272 10.35 2.14 21.66
C ASP A 272 9.00 2.72 21.21
N VAL A 273 9.02 3.73 20.31
CA VAL A 273 7.79 4.33 19.75
C VAL A 273 7.01 3.29 18.93
N ALA A 274 7.69 2.49 18.10
CA ALA A 274 7.03 1.45 17.30
C ALA A 274 6.35 0.40 18.19
N SER A 275 7.03 -0.04 19.25
CA SER A 275 6.48 -0.98 20.22
C SER A 275 5.27 -0.40 20.95
N ALA A 276 5.33 0.86 21.38
CA ALA A 276 4.22 1.54 22.06
C ALA A 276 2.99 1.67 21.14
N PHE A 277 3.21 2.05 19.88
CA PHE A 277 2.12 2.20 18.90
C PHE A 277 1.48 0.85 18.58
N ALA A 278 2.28 -0.21 18.38
CA ALA A 278 1.76 -1.56 18.15
C ALA A 278 0.90 -2.05 19.32
N ALA A 279 1.35 -1.83 20.56
CA ALA A 279 0.59 -2.18 21.76
C ALA A 279 -0.73 -1.41 21.87
N ALA A 280 -0.74 -0.13 21.51
CA ALA A 280 -1.93 0.71 21.56
C ALA A 280 -2.93 0.38 20.45
N VAL A 281 -2.46 0.10 19.24
CA VAL A 281 -3.31 -0.37 18.13
C VAL A 281 -3.96 -1.71 18.50
N ALA A 282 -3.21 -2.65 19.06
CA ALA A 282 -3.74 -3.92 19.53
C ALA A 282 -4.80 -3.74 20.63
N ALA A 283 -4.64 -2.74 21.52
CA ALA A 283 -5.58 -2.47 22.60
C ALA A 283 -6.93 -1.93 22.10
N ASN A 284 -6.89 -1.15 21.02
CA ASN A 284 -8.08 -0.60 20.39
C ASN A 284 -8.87 -1.64 19.58
N GLY A 285 -8.20 -2.70 19.10
CA GLY A 285 -8.80 -3.76 18.29
C GLY A 285 -9.57 -4.83 19.07
N GLY A 286 -9.82 -4.62 20.36
CA GLY A 286 -10.51 -5.59 21.22
C GLY A 286 -11.96 -5.83 20.79
N ASN A 287 -12.17 -6.91 20.03
CA ASN A 287 -13.41 -7.70 19.85
C ASN A 287 -14.00 -7.86 18.44
N ALA A 288 -13.23 -7.76 17.36
CA ALA A 288 -13.64 -8.39 16.10
C ALA A 288 -12.45 -8.76 15.23
N ARG A 289 -12.63 -9.81 14.41
CA ARG A 289 -11.81 -10.13 13.22
C ARG A 289 -11.98 -9.00 12.19
N VAL A 290 -11.63 -7.78 12.58
CA VAL A 290 -11.67 -6.62 11.69
C VAL A 290 -10.38 -6.67 10.88
N PRO A 291 -10.45 -6.51 9.55
CA PRO A 291 -9.26 -6.35 8.73
C PRO A 291 -8.33 -5.29 9.33
N LYS A 292 -7.02 -5.57 9.35
CA LYS A 292 -6.03 -4.61 9.86
C LYS A 292 -5.45 -3.83 8.69
N LYS A 293 -5.31 -2.51 8.85
CA LYS A 293 -4.63 -1.66 7.87
C LYS A 293 -3.15 -2.06 7.80
N LEU A 294 -2.76 -2.64 6.68
CA LEU A 294 -1.39 -2.94 6.32
C LEU A 294 -0.83 -1.76 5.54
N GLU A 295 -0.05 -0.93 6.21
CA GLU A 295 0.71 0.15 5.60
C GLU A 295 2.19 -0.14 5.80
N ILE A 296 2.92 -0.43 4.72
CA ILE A 296 4.37 -0.32 4.75
C ILE A 296 4.75 0.85 3.87
N ARG A 297 4.90 1.99 4.51
CA ARG A 297 5.59 3.11 3.90
C ARG A 297 7.10 2.77 3.84
N ASN A 298 7.65 2.81 2.63
CA ASN A 298 9.06 2.67 2.23
C ASN A 298 10.02 2.07 3.30
N GLN A 299 10.25 0.76 3.21
CA GLN A 299 11.21 -0.09 3.94
C GLN A 299 11.98 0.59 5.09
N ASN A 300 11.32 0.77 6.24
CA ASN A 300 12.00 0.73 7.52
C ASN A 300 12.04 -0.72 8.01
N PRO A 301 13.19 -1.27 8.47
CA PRO A 301 13.24 -2.64 8.97
C PRO A 301 12.19 -2.79 10.07
N LYS A 302 11.34 -3.82 9.94
CA LYS A 302 10.32 -4.22 10.93
C LYS A 302 11.02 -4.24 12.30
N ALA A 303 10.62 -3.35 13.21
CA ALA A 303 11.12 -3.41 14.57
C ALA A 303 10.74 -4.80 15.12
N PRO A 304 11.66 -5.53 15.75
CA PRO A 304 11.34 -6.83 16.31
C PRO A 304 10.19 -6.64 17.29
N VAL A 305 9.06 -7.30 17.01
CA VAL A 305 7.97 -7.40 18.00
C VAL A 305 8.61 -8.05 19.23
N PRO A 306 8.53 -7.42 20.42
CA PRO A 306 9.14 -7.97 21.61
C PRO A 306 8.48 -9.30 21.97
N THR A 307 9.06 -10.41 21.50
CA THR A 307 8.73 -11.76 21.91
C THR A 307 9.30 -11.97 23.31
N LYS A 308 8.46 -11.75 24.33
CA LYS A 308 8.79 -12.22 25.68
C LYS A 308 8.10 -13.54 25.98
N THR A 309 8.95 -14.48 26.34
CA THR A 309 8.71 -15.69 27.10
C THR A 309 8.02 -15.35 28.44
N ASN A 310 6.85 -15.95 28.69
CA ASN A 310 6.18 -16.14 29.99
C ASN A 310 5.45 -14.96 30.69
N GLY A 311 4.84 -14.01 29.97
CA GLY A 311 3.86 -13.11 30.59
C GLY A 311 2.92 -12.47 29.57
N GLU A 312 1.61 -12.51 29.82
CA GLU A 312 0.59 -11.87 28.97
C GLU A 312 0.90 -10.38 28.82
N ILE A 313 1.39 -9.98 27.64
CA ILE A 313 1.47 -8.57 27.27
C ILE A 313 0.04 -8.12 27.00
N ARG A 314 -0.60 -7.53 28.02
CA ARG A 314 -1.88 -6.86 27.84
C ARG A 314 -1.64 -5.67 26.92
N ALA A 315 -2.27 -5.69 25.76
CA ALA A 315 -2.33 -4.54 24.88
C ALA A 315 -2.81 -3.32 25.70
N LYS A 316 -2.08 -2.21 25.63
CA LYS A 316 -2.34 -1.02 26.44
C LYS A 316 -2.37 0.22 25.54
N LEU A 317 -3.41 1.03 25.67
CA LEU A 317 -3.49 2.35 25.05
C LEU A 317 -2.39 3.27 25.61
N LEU A 318 -1.98 4.25 24.80
CA LEU A 318 -0.98 5.24 25.19
C LEU A 318 -1.52 6.11 26.31
N SER A 319 -0.74 6.24 27.38
CA SER A 319 -1.01 7.15 28.51
C SER A 319 0.09 8.20 28.68
N GLU A 320 1.07 8.21 27.77
CA GLU A 320 2.20 9.13 27.77
C GLU A 320 2.73 9.34 26.34
N PHE A 321 3.42 10.45 26.12
CA PHE A 321 3.97 10.79 24.82
C PHE A 321 5.40 10.22 24.70
N PRO A 322 5.76 9.58 23.58
CA PRO A 322 7.10 9.05 23.36
C PRO A 322 8.10 10.18 23.00
N HIS A 323 8.50 10.94 24.02
CA HIS A 323 9.44 12.05 23.88
C HIS A 323 10.77 11.62 23.27
N LEU A 324 11.46 12.58 22.64
CA LEU A 324 12.82 12.38 22.14
C LEU A 324 13.76 12.03 23.31
N PRO A 325 14.79 11.19 23.09
CA PRO A 325 15.83 10.98 24.07
C PRO A 325 16.49 12.32 24.45
N PRO A 326 16.74 12.62 25.74
CA PRO A 326 17.40 13.86 26.15
C PRO A 326 18.73 14.11 25.43
N GLU A 327 19.44 13.04 25.08
CA GLU A 327 20.71 13.07 24.35
C GLU A 327 20.57 13.53 22.89
N ALA A 328 19.35 13.52 22.33
CA ALA A 328 19.03 14.06 21.02
C ALA A 328 18.58 15.53 21.07
N VAL A 329 18.25 16.05 22.26
CA VAL A 329 17.72 17.41 22.47
C VAL A 329 18.87 18.40 22.72
N ILE A 330 19.77 18.53 21.74
CA ILE A 330 21.05 19.25 21.91
C ILE A 330 21.05 20.69 21.42
N CYS A 331 20.01 21.15 20.71
CA CYS A 331 19.97 22.51 20.17
C CYS A 331 20.00 23.56 21.29
N LYS A 332 20.93 24.53 21.18
CA LYS A 332 21.15 25.61 22.17
C LYS A 332 20.76 27.01 21.66
N LEU A 333 20.05 27.10 20.54
CA LEU A 333 19.57 28.38 20.03
C LEU A 333 18.60 29.02 21.04
N SER A 334 18.73 30.32 21.28
CA SER A 334 17.93 31.07 22.26
C SER A 334 16.43 30.80 22.10
N ASP A 335 15.94 30.85 20.87
CA ASP A 335 14.52 30.73 20.55
C ASP A 335 14.03 29.30 20.79
N CYS A 336 14.92 28.32 20.62
CA CYS A 336 14.62 26.92 20.87
C CYS A 336 14.56 26.58 22.37
N ILE A 337 15.32 27.28 23.21
CA ILE A 337 15.30 27.07 24.66
C ILE A 337 13.91 27.39 25.23
N ALA A 338 13.31 28.50 24.78
CA ALA A 338 11.96 28.89 25.22
C ALA A 338 10.91 27.83 24.85
N VAL A 339 10.97 27.29 23.63
CA VAL A 339 10.07 26.22 23.15
C VAL A 339 10.25 24.93 23.97
N LYS A 340 11.49 24.57 24.30
CA LYS A 340 11.80 23.34 25.08
C LYS A 340 11.39 23.42 26.55
N ALA A 341 11.37 24.62 27.14
CA ALA A 341 11.10 24.81 28.56
C ALA A 341 9.64 24.52 28.94
N GLY A 342 8.72 24.53 27.98
CA GLY A 342 7.31 24.22 28.22
C GLY A 342 7.10 22.77 28.69
N SER A 343 6.66 22.58 29.93
CA SER A 343 6.37 21.25 30.50
C SER A 343 5.22 20.53 29.80
N SER A 344 4.33 21.30 29.15
CA SER A 344 3.17 20.83 28.42
C SER A 344 3.45 20.50 26.94
N GLY A 345 4.61 20.82 26.39
CA GLY A 345 4.93 20.55 24.98
C GLY A 345 5.69 19.25 24.76
N ILE A 346 6.12 18.99 23.52
CA ILE A 346 6.93 17.80 23.20
C ILE A 346 8.38 17.84 23.73
N ARG A 347 8.79 18.94 24.38
CA ARG A 347 10.13 19.19 24.97
C ARG A 347 11.29 19.11 23.97
N ALA A 348 11.00 19.37 22.70
CA ALA A 348 11.98 19.40 21.62
C ALA A 348 11.67 20.56 20.68
N CYS A 349 12.70 21.14 20.07
CA CYS A 349 12.52 22.11 19.00
C CYS A 349 12.64 21.44 17.62
N LYS A 350 12.31 22.18 16.56
CA LYS A 350 12.45 21.72 15.18
C LYS A 350 13.84 21.15 14.86
N HIS A 351 14.91 21.81 15.31
CA HIS A 351 16.28 21.38 15.04
C HIS A 351 16.63 20.05 15.72
N ASP A 352 16.08 19.75 16.92
CA ASP A 352 16.31 18.46 17.57
C ASP A 352 15.57 17.34 16.85
N VAL A 353 14.30 17.60 16.47
CA VAL A 353 13.50 16.65 15.69
C VAL A 353 14.18 16.36 14.36
N GLU A 354 14.59 17.39 13.63
CA GLU A 354 15.34 17.21 12.39
C GLU A 354 16.64 16.42 12.60
N GLY A 355 17.44 16.79 13.61
CA GLY A 355 18.70 16.11 13.92
C GLY A 355 18.50 14.63 14.23
N LEU A 356 17.48 14.29 15.02
CA LEU A 356 17.13 12.91 15.33
C LEU A 356 16.64 12.16 14.07
N LEU A 357 15.77 12.77 13.27
CA LEU A 357 15.24 12.18 12.04
C LEU A 357 16.35 11.99 10.99
N ARG A 358 17.33 12.88 10.89
CA ARG A 358 18.53 12.73 10.04
C ARG A 358 19.41 11.57 10.49
N ALA A 359 19.49 11.32 11.80
CA ALA A 359 20.23 10.20 12.34
C ALA A 359 19.70 8.82 11.92
N SER A 360 18.47 8.75 11.38
CA SER A 360 17.92 7.54 10.76
C SER A 360 18.70 7.04 9.54
N GLY A 361 19.42 7.94 8.86
CA GLY A 361 20.02 7.67 7.55
C GLY A 361 18.99 7.52 6.41
N LYS A 362 17.71 7.84 6.67
CA LYS A 362 16.59 7.74 5.71
C LYS A 362 15.92 9.08 5.42
N TYR A 363 16.48 10.15 5.95
CA TYR A 363 15.92 11.49 5.86
C TYR A 363 15.78 11.93 4.40
N SER A 364 14.53 11.96 3.94
CA SER A 364 14.09 12.22 2.58
C SER A 364 12.67 12.79 2.64
N LEU A 365 12.18 13.36 1.53
CA LEU A 365 10.82 13.91 1.46
C LEU A 365 9.80 12.82 1.77
N GLU A 366 9.99 11.65 1.17
CA GLU A 366 9.15 10.47 1.35
C GLU A 366 9.13 10.03 2.80
N PHE A 367 10.31 9.93 3.44
CA PHE A 367 10.43 9.58 4.86
C PHE A 367 9.68 10.56 5.78
N LEU A 368 9.83 11.88 5.55
CA LEU A 368 9.14 12.88 6.35
C LEU A 368 7.63 12.82 6.17
N LYS A 369 7.12 12.51 4.98
CA LYS A 369 5.68 12.25 4.78
C LYS A 369 5.19 11.08 5.64
N GLN A 370 5.99 10.03 5.80
CA GLN A 370 5.64 8.90 6.66
C GLN A 370 5.55 9.30 8.13
N GLU A 371 6.53 10.06 8.61
CA GLU A 371 6.56 10.56 9.98
C GLU A 371 5.39 11.52 10.21
N ARG A 372 5.07 12.42 9.27
CA ARG A 372 3.90 13.32 9.38
C ARG A 372 2.62 12.53 9.66
N ILE A 373 2.38 11.46 8.90
CA ILE A 373 1.17 10.67 9.08
C ILE A 373 1.21 9.84 10.36
N ARG A 374 2.39 9.33 10.74
CA ARG A 374 2.60 8.65 12.03
C ARG A 374 2.20 9.55 13.21
N TRP A 375 2.46 10.85 13.10
CA TRP A 375 2.15 11.85 14.13
C TRP A 375 0.81 12.59 13.89
N HIS A 376 -0.06 12.11 13.01
CA HIS A 376 -1.36 12.76 12.79
C HIS A 376 -2.19 12.79 14.08
N PRO A 377 -2.71 13.95 14.53
CA PRO A 377 -3.33 14.09 15.85
C PRO A 377 -4.53 13.16 16.04
N ASP A 378 -5.40 13.01 15.04
CA ASP A 378 -6.55 12.11 15.15
C ASP A 378 -6.15 10.62 15.25
N ARG A 379 -5.17 10.20 14.44
CA ARG A 379 -4.67 8.81 14.45
C ARG A 379 -3.99 8.52 15.78
N PHE A 380 -3.17 9.44 16.28
CA PHE A 380 -2.52 9.34 17.57
C PHE A 380 -3.53 9.34 18.72
N GLY A 381 -4.54 10.22 18.69
CA GLY A 381 -5.60 10.29 19.69
C GLY A 381 -6.40 9.00 19.82
N ARG A 382 -6.65 8.28 18.71
CA ARG A 382 -7.29 6.96 18.76
C ARG A 382 -6.45 5.93 19.52
N MET A 383 -5.12 6.03 19.50
CA MET A 383 -4.21 5.15 20.24
C MET A 383 -4.10 5.51 21.74
N CYS A 384 -4.65 6.65 22.17
CA CYS A 384 -4.54 7.13 23.54
C CYS A 384 -5.67 6.59 24.44
N SER A 385 -5.39 6.43 25.73
CA SER A 385 -6.42 6.23 26.75
C SER A 385 -7.36 7.44 26.77
N GLU A 386 -8.62 7.24 27.16
CA GLU A 386 -9.64 8.29 27.11
C GLU A 386 -9.25 9.52 27.94
N GLU A 387 -8.74 9.30 29.15
CA GLU A 387 -8.27 10.36 30.06
C GLU A 387 -7.09 11.17 29.51
N TRP A 388 -6.28 10.57 28.62
CA TRP A 388 -5.08 11.18 28.08
C TRP A 388 -5.22 11.62 26.62
N ARG A 389 -6.35 11.30 25.97
CA ARG A 389 -6.58 11.48 24.53
C ARG A 389 -6.34 12.91 24.05
N GLU A 390 -6.91 13.90 24.74
CA GLU A 390 -6.77 15.30 24.33
C GLU A 390 -5.33 15.81 24.50
N THR A 391 -4.67 15.41 25.58
CA THR A 391 -3.26 15.73 25.81
C THR A 391 -2.37 15.09 24.73
N GLY A 392 -2.60 13.81 24.42
CA GLY A 392 -1.89 13.09 23.37
C GLY A 392 -2.10 13.70 21.99
N ARG A 393 -3.34 14.08 21.63
CA ARG A 393 -3.66 14.78 20.37
C ARG A 393 -2.86 16.07 20.24
N ARG A 394 -2.86 16.92 21.27
CA ARG A 394 -2.13 18.20 21.26
C ARG A 394 -0.62 18.01 21.07
N LEU A 395 -0.02 17.04 21.77
CA LEU A 395 1.42 16.75 21.63
C LEU A 395 1.76 16.17 20.25
N ALA A 396 0.91 15.31 19.71
CA ALA A 396 1.07 14.80 18.35
C ALA A 396 0.93 15.92 17.30
N GLU A 397 0.01 16.87 17.51
CA GLU A 397 -0.14 18.05 16.65
C GLU A 397 1.12 18.94 16.63
N GLU A 398 1.78 19.13 17.77
CA GLU A 398 3.07 19.84 17.83
C GLU A 398 4.15 19.13 16.99
N MET A 399 4.28 17.81 17.14
CA MET A 399 5.22 17.01 16.34
C MET A 399 4.88 17.07 14.84
N PHE A 400 3.60 16.93 14.51
CA PHE A 400 3.08 17.00 13.15
C PHE A 400 3.46 18.32 12.46
N LYS A 401 3.28 19.46 13.14
CA LYS A 401 3.64 20.79 12.63
C LYS A 401 5.14 20.92 12.38
N ILE A 402 5.97 20.35 13.24
CA ILE A 402 7.43 20.34 13.03
C ILE A 402 7.79 19.52 11.78
N VAL A 403 7.25 18.32 11.64
CA VAL A 403 7.52 17.46 10.47
C VAL A 403 7.01 18.11 9.18
N ASP A 404 5.83 18.74 9.20
CA ASP A 404 5.26 19.48 8.06
C ASP A 404 6.14 20.68 7.63
N SER A 405 6.71 21.39 8.61
CA SER A 405 7.67 22.47 8.35
C SER A 405 8.96 21.93 7.70
N LEU A 406 9.46 20.77 8.13
CA LEU A 406 10.63 20.13 7.51
C LEU A 406 10.37 19.68 6.06
N ILE A 407 9.16 19.18 5.77
CA ILE A 407 8.73 18.84 4.40
C ILE A 407 8.76 20.08 3.51
N THR A 408 8.27 21.22 4.01
CA THR A 408 8.20 22.47 3.25
C THR A 408 9.60 22.99 2.91
N GLU A 409 10.54 22.99 3.85
CA GLU A 409 11.93 23.39 3.60
C GLU A 409 12.64 22.48 2.61
N LEU A 410 12.45 21.16 2.74
CA LEU A 410 13.06 20.20 1.83
C LEU A 410 12.57 20.36 0.39
N LYS A 411 11.29 20.73 0.20
CA LYS A 411 10.75 21.09 -1.13
C LYS A 411 11.36 22.39 -1.66
N GLY A 412 11.51 23.41 -0.82
CA GLY A 412 12.06 24.71 -1.21
C GLY A 412 13.54 24.67 -1.59
N ALA A 413 14.32 23.77 -0.98
CA ALA A 413 15.73 23.59 -1.30
C ALA A 413 16.00 23.01 -2.71
N GLY A 414 14.99 22.35 -3.31
CA GLY A 414 15.12 21.74 -4.65
C GLY A 414 14.96 22.73 -5.81
N THR A 415 14.29 23.87 -5.59
CA THR A 415 13.94 24.81 -6.66
C THR A 415 14.98 25.92 -6.91
N THR A 416 15.95 26.12 -6.02
CA THR A 416 16.92 27.21 -6.11
C THR A 416 18.18 26.92 -6.94
N ASN A 417 18.36 25.69 -7.46
CA ASN A 417 19.55 25.28 -8.21
C ASN A 417 19.38 25.24 -9.75
N GLY A 418 18.34 25.88 -10.30
CA GLY A 418 18.01 25.81 -11.73
C GLY A 418 18.09 27.11 -12.54
N GLY A 419 18.68 28.17 -11.98
CA GLY A 419 18.67 29.50 -12.62
C GLY A 419 19.99 30.25 -12.52
N VAL A 420 21.01 29.78 -13.25
CA VAL A 420 22.08 30.60 -13.86
C VAL A 420 22.47 29.98 -15.19
#